data_AF-A0A7J3DBD9-F1
#
_entry.id   AF-A0A7J3DBD9-F1
#
_cell.length_a   1.000
_cell.length_b   1.000
_cell.length_c   1.000
_cell.angle_alpha   90.00
_cell.angle_beta   90.00
_cell.angle_gamma   90.00
#
_symmetry.space_group_name_H-M   'P 1'
#
loop_
_entity.id
_entity.type
_entity.pdbx_description
1 polymer ?
#
loop_
_entity_poly.entity_id
_entity_poly.type
_entity_poly.pdbx_seq_one_letter_code
_entity_poly.pdbx_strand_id
1 'polypeptide(L)' 'MADVRTGKFIKVKCPDCGNEQIAFKKPSTPVVCHVCGSTLIKPTGGKGEIRGELLGVVD' A
#
# COMPACT_ATOMS: atom_id res chain seq x y z
N MET A 1 -12.62 14.98 -16.25
CA MET A 1 -12.71 13.61 -16.78
C MET A 1 -11.84 12.72 -15.91
N ALA A 2 -12.42 12.02 -14.93
CA ALA A 2 -11.70 11.11 -14.04
C ALA A 2 -11.50 9.79 -14.79
N ASP A 3 -10.26 9.50 -15.16
CA ASP A 3 -9.89 8.34 -15.95
C ASP A 3 -10.12 7.05 -15.15
N VAL A 4 -11.25 6.41 -15.43
CA VAL A 4 -11.58 5.06 -15.01
C VAL A 4 -10.65 4.11 -15.76
N ARG A 5 -9.64 3.55 -15.07
CA ARG A 5 -8.91 2.30 -15.41
C ARG A 5 -7.61 2.25 -14.63
N THR A 6 -7.67 1.56 -13.50
CA THR A 6 -6.79 0.46 -13.10
C THR A 6 -6.65 0.52 -11.59
N GLY A 7 -6.99 -0.56 -10.88
CA GLY A 7 -6.86 -0.67 -9.43
C GLY A 7 -5.42 -0.46 -8.99
N LYS A 8 -5.09 0.82 -8.78
CA LYS A 8 -3.77 1.34 -8.41
C LYS A 8 -3.63 1.37 -6.91
N PHE A 9 -4.73 1.62 -6.20
CA PHE A 9 -4.74 1.72 -4.76
C PHE A 9 -5.11 0.38 -4.13
N ILE A 10 -4.39 0.03 -3.09
CA ILE A 10 -4.61 -1.14 -2.26
C ILE A 10 -4.75 -0.66 -0.83
N LYS A 11 -5.69 -1.24 -0.10
CA LYS A 11 -5.82 -1.04 1.33
C LYS A 11 -4.99 -2.12 2.02
N VAL A 12 -3.97 -1.67 2.76
CA VAL A 12 -3.08 -2.52 3.56
C VAL A 12 -3.29 -2.19 5.03
N LYS A 13 -3.38 -3.22 5.86
CA LYS A 13 -3.40 -3.10 7.31
C LYS A 13 -2.01 -3.38 7.86
N CYS A 14 -1.54 -2.49 8.72
CA CYS A 14 -0.29 -2.68 9.44
C CYS A 14 -0.46 -3.80 10.48
N PRO A 15 0.40 -4.84 10.46
CA PRO A 15 0.32 -5.93 11.43
C PRO A 15 0.73 -5.49 12.85
N ASP A 16 1.58 -4.45 12.97
CA ASP A 16 2.10 -4.00 14.26
C ASP A 16 1.12 -3.09 15.04
N CYS A 17 0.45 -2.16 14.35
CA CYS A 17 -0.43 -1.18 14.99
C CYS A 17 -1.91 -1.32 14.61
N GLY A 18 -2.25 -2.23 13.70
CA GLY A 18 -3.61 -2.41 13.20
C GLY A 18 -4.12 -1.27 12.31
N ASN A 19 -3.29 -0.25 12.04
CA ASN A 19 -3.69 0.89 11.22
C ASN A 19 -3.94 0.48 9.77
N GLU A 20 -5.09 0.88 9.24
CA GLU A 20 -5.45 0.69 7.83
C GLU A 20 -4.91 1.87 7.02
N GLN A 21 -4.25 1.57 5.91
CA GLN A 21 -3.66 2.57 5.05
C GLN A 21 -3.93 2.26 3.58
N ILE A 22 -4.19 3.30 2.81
CA ILE A 22 -4.35 3.19 1.37
C ILE A 22 -3.00 3.50 0.73
N ALA A 23 -2.45 2.54 0.00
CA ALA A 23 -1.15 2.63 -0.63
C ALA A 23 -1.22 2.24 -2.10
N PHE A 24 -0.20 2.63 -2.87
CA PHE A 24 -0.13 2.24 -4.28
C PHE A 24 0.39 0.82 -4.43
N LYS A 25 -0.22 0.04 -5.34
CA LYS A 25 0.21 -1.33 -5.71
C LYS A 25 1.63 -1.38 -6.30
N LYS A 26 2.04 -0.29 -6.96
CA LYS A 26 3.37 -0.11 -7.55
C LYS A 26 3.98 1.20 -7.02
N PRO A 27 4.46 1.22 -5.79
CA PRO A 27 5.10 2.40 -5.26
C PRO A 27 6.54 2.48 -5.79
N SER A 28 6.97 3.68 -6.20
CA SER A 28 8.38 3.95 -6.56
C SER A 28 9.25 4.20 -5.33
N THR A 29 8.64 4.52 -4.19
CA THR A 29 9.29 4.81 -2.91
C THR A 29 8.79 3.84 -1.83
N PRO A 30 9.55 3.61 -0.74
CA PRO A 30 9.06 2.82 0.39
C PRO A 30 7.87 3.47 1.06
N VAL A 31 6.80 2.69 1.22
CA VAL A 31 5.59 3.13 1.94
C VAL A 31 5.75 2.73 3.40
N VAL A 32 5.78 3.73 4.27
CA VAL A 32 5.89 3.56 5.72
C VAL A 32 4.53 3.78 6.38
N CYS A 33 4.34 3.14 7.53
CA CYS A 33 3.15 3.37 8.32
C CYS A 33 3.19 4.77 8.94
N HIS A 34 2.14 5.58 8.74
CA HIS A 34 2.05 6.91 9.37
C HIS A 34 1.90 6.86 10.90
N VAL A 35 1.54 5.70 11.46
CA VAL A 35 1.33 5.53 12.91
C VAL A 35 2.59 5.01 13.60
N CYS A 36 3.15 3.88 13.14
CA CYS A 36 4.31 3.24 13.78
C CYS A 36 5.64 3.45 13.04
N GLY A 37 5.63 3.97 11.82
CA GLY A 37 6.84 4.11 11.01
C GLY A 37 7.35 2.82 10.35
N SER A 38 6.73 1.66 10.61
CA SER A 38 7.13 0.39 9.98
C SER A 38 6.94 0.41 8.46
N THR A 39 7.88 -0.19 7.73
CA THR A 39 7.78 -0.31 6.26
C THR A 39 6.66 -1.28 5.87
N LEU A 40 5.58 -0.75 5.33
CA LEU A 40 4.41 -1.53 4.86
C LEU A 40 4.64 -2.12 3.47
N ILE A 41 5.25 -1.34 2.58
CA ILE A 41 5.52 -1.78 1.20
C ILE A 41 6.94 -1.39 0.81
N LYS A 42 7.70 -2.38 0.35
CA LYS A 42 9.03 -2.17 -0.22
C LYS A 42 8.92 -2.02 -1.74
N PRO A 43 9.46 -0.96 -2.34
CA PRO A 43 9.42 -0.79 -3.79
C PRO A 43 10.40 -1.79 -4.37
N THR A 44 9.91 -2.67 -5.23
CA THR A 44 10.75 -3.39 -6.18
C THR A 44 10.50 -2.75 -7.54
N GLY A 45 11.43 -2.79 -8.49
CA GLY A 45 11.30 -2.11 -9.80
C GLY A 45 10.04 -2.46 -10.62
N GLY A 46 9.18 -3.36 -10.14
CA GLY A 46 7.84 -3.64 -10.64
C GLY A 46 6.73 -3.44 -9.59
N LYS A 47 6.23 -4.54 -9.00
CA LYS A 47 5.16 -4.50 -7.98
C LYS A 47 5.78 -4.35 -6.60
N GLY A 48 5.22 -3.47 -5.77
CA GLY A 48 5.69 -3.33 -4.40
C GLY A 48 5.48 -4.62 -3.62
N GLU A 49 6.48 -5.03 -2.84
CA GLU A 49 6.35 -6.15 -1.91
C GLU A 49 5.63 -5.66 -0.65
N ILE A 50 4.40 -6.13 -0.45
CA ILE A 50 3.57 -5.75 0.69
C ILE A 50 3.93 -6.68 1.85
N ARG A 51 4.38 -6.12 2.96
CA ARG A 51 4.74 -6.86 4.19
C ARG A 51 3.61 -6.93 5.21
N GLY A 52 2.53 -6.17 5.00
CA GLY A 52 1.34 -6.17 5.83
C GLY A 52 0.21 -7.04 5.28
N GLU A 53 -0.95 -6.96 5.93
CA GLU A 53 -2.15 -7.68 5.53
C GLU A 53 -2.91 -6.86 4.48
N LEU A 54 -3.15 -7.40 3.29
CA LEU A 54 -3.89 -6.71 2.23
C LEU A 54 -5.40 -6.92 2.43
N LEU A 55 -6.13 -5.86 2.77
CA LEU A 55 -7.57 -5.90 3.04
C LEU A 55 -8.41 -5.83 1.75
N GLY A 56 -7.88 -5.22 0.69
CA GLY A 56 -8.59 -5.13 -0.58
C GLY A 56 -7.97 -4.12 -1.55
N VAL A 57 -8.48 -4.07 -2.77
CA VAL A 57 -8.10 -3.08 -3.78
C VAL A 57 -9.16 -1.98 -3.78
N VAL A 58 -8.74 -0.72 -3.76
CA VAL A 58 -9.62 0.46 -3.80
C VAL A 58 -9.44 1.11 -5.17
N ASP A 59 -10.53 1.56 -5.81
CA ASP A 59 -10.47 2.25 -7.11
C ASP A 59 -9.92 3.67 -6.97
#